data_AF-A0A3N5JFD9-F1
#
_entry.id   AF-A0A3N5JFD9-F1
#
_cell.length_a   1.000
_cell.length_b   1.000
_cell.length_c   1.000
_cell.angle_alpha   90.00
_cell.angle_beta   90.00
_cell.angle_gamma   90.00
#
_symmetry.space_group_name_H-M   'P 1'
#
loop_
_entity.id
_entity.type
_entity.pdbx_description
1 polymer ?
#
loop_
_entity_poly.entity_id
_entity_poly.type
_entity_poly.pdbx_seq_one_letter_code
_entity_poly.pdbx_strand_id
1 'polypeptide(L)'
;MTKASSDSGLNLVWLHAAVLGSVWASIEIIVGSFLHNLRVPFTGTTLTAVGVCLLVAGQYFWPDRGIIWRAGVICALMKSVSPSAVLLGPMIGILTESLMLQLAVGILGRNPLG
;
A
#
# COMPACT_ATOMS: atom_id res chain seq x y z
N MET A 1 17.23 9.10 -30.56
CA MET A 1 18.17 9.18 -29.43
C MET A 1 17.33 9.15 -28.16
N THR A 2 17.34 8.14 -27.29
CA THR A 2 18.22 6.99 -27.10
C THR A 2 17.37 5.83 -26.60
N LYS A 3 17.52 4.70 -27.29
CA LYS A 3 17.10 3.36 -26.87
C LYS A 3 17.91 3.02 -25.61
N ALA A 4 17.23 2.93 -24.47
CA ALA A 4 17.75 2.25 -23.28
C ALA A 4 16.85 1.03 -23.07
N SER A 5 17.26 -0.13 -23.56
CA SER A 5 18.03 -1.13 -22.81
C SER A 5 17.08 -2.12 -22.14
N SER A 6 16.99 -3.27 -22.79
CA SER A 6 16.56 -4.59 -22.32
C SER A 6 16.39 -4.71 -20.81
N ASP A 7 15.16 -4.97 -20.34
CA ASP A 7 14.97 -5.69 -19.07
C ASP A 7 13.89 -6.78 -19.24
N SER A 8 14.33 -7.99 -18.96
CA SER A 8 13.70 -9.27 -19.20
C SER A 8 12.44 -9.46 -18.37
N GLY A 9 11.29 -9.83 -18.95
CA GLY A 9 10.22 -10.54 -18.23
C GLY A 9 9.73 -9.93 -16.90
N LEU A 10 9.90 -8.61 -16.68
CA LEU A 10 9.49 -7.98 -15.44
C LEU A 10 7.97 -7.88 -15.48
N ASN A 11 7.32 -8.63 -14.58
CA ASN A 11 5.89 -8.54 -14.35
C ASN A 11 5.54 -7.07 -14.05
N LEU A 12 4.99 -6.34 -15.03
CA LEU A 12 4.61 -4.92 -14.89
C LEU A 12 3.75 -4.69 -13.65
N VAL A 13 2.97 -5.70 -13.26
CA VAL A 13 2.16 -5.69 -12.04
C VAL A 13 2.99 -5.56 -10.76
N TRP A 14 4.21 -6.14 -10.68
CA TRP A 14 5.13 -5.90 -9.54
C TRP A 14 5.67 -4.47 -9.56
N LEU A 15 5.91 -3.91 -10.74
CA LEU A 15 6.44 -2.56 -10.88
C LEU A 15 5.39 -1.52 -10.46
N HIS A 16 4.14 -1.66 -10.93
CA HIS A 16 3.02 -0.83 -10.48
C HIS A 16 2.78 -0.97 -8.96
N ALA A 17 2.84 -2.20 -8.44
CA ALA A 17 2.71 -2.46 -7.01
C ALA A 17 3.85 -1.84 -6.19
N ALA A 18 5.08 -1.83 -6.70
CA ALA A 18 6.23 -1.22 -6.03
C ALA A 18 6.13 0.31 -5.98
N VAL A 19 5.67 0.94 -7.07
CA VAL A 19 5.41 2.38 -7.11
C VAL A 19 4.31 2.75 -6.11
N LEU A 20 3.17 2.05 -6.14
CA LEU A 20 2.08 2.30 -5.19
C LEU A 20 2.49 2.03 -3.73
N GLY A 21 3.17 0.90 -3.48
CA GLY A 21 3.62 0.50 -2.15
C GLY A 21 4.65 1.47 -1.56
N SER A 22 5.55 2.02 -2.38
CA SER A 22 6.55 3.00 -1.92
C SER A 22 5.95 4.38 -1.63
N VAL A 23 5.00 4.84 -2.44
CA VAL A 23 4.25 6.08 -2.18
C VAL A 23 3.44 5.94 -0.88
N TRP A 24 2.74 4.81 -0.72
CA TRP A 24 2.00 4.53 0.50
C TRP A 24 2.92 4.49 1.73
N ALA A 25 4.03 3.74 1.66
CA ALA A 25 5.00 3.66 2.75
C ALA A 25 5.55 5.04 3.15
N SER A 26 5.85 5.90 2.19
CA SER A 26 6.36 7.25 2.43
C SER A 26 5.37 8.09 3.22
N ILE A 27 4.09 8.09 2.81
CA ILE A 27 3.01 8.81 3.49
C ILE A 27 2.80 8.26 4.90
N GLU A 28 2.74 6.94 5.02
CA GLU A 28 2.54 6.22 6.28
C GLU A 28 3.67 6.48 7.30
N ILE A 29 4.90 6.68 6.83
CA ILE A 29 6.04 7.06 7.68
C ILE A 29 5.94 8.54 8.09
N ILE A 30 5.75 9.46 7.13
CA ILE A 30 5.71 10.90 7.40
C ILE A 30 4.52 11.28 8.27
N VAL A 31 3.31 10.88 7.88
CA VAL A 31 2.07 11.16 8.61
C VAL A 31 2.04 10.42 9.94
N GLY A 32 2.54 9.17 9.97
CA GLY A 32 2.65 8.39 11.21
C GLY A 32 3.58 9.05 12.22
N SER A 33 4.76 9.48 11.79
CA SER A 33 5.70 10.21 12.64
C SER A 33 5.14 11.55 13.10
N PHE A 34 4.42 12.28 12.25
CA PHE A 34 3.80 13.56 12.59
C PHE A 34 2.69 13.40 13.65
N LEU A 35 1.74 12.47 13.45
CA LEU A 35 0.67 12.23 14.42
C LEU A 35 1.21 11.71 15.76
N HIS A 36 2.23 10.85 15.73
CA HIS A 36 2.90 10.39 16.94
C HIS A 36 3.57 11.55 17.68
N ASN A 37 4.18 12.49 16.94
CA ASN A 37 4.80 13.68 17.51
C ASN A 37 3.78 14.61 18.19
N LEU A 38 2.57 14.74 17.63
CA LEU A 38 1.47 15.48 18.25
C LEU A 38 0.74 14.75 19.40
N ARG A 39 1.15 13.52 19.78
CA ARG A 39 0.50 12.70 20.82
C ARG A 39 -1.01 12.53 20.62
N VAL A 40 -1.45 12.42 19.37
CA VAL A 40 -2.88 12.28 19.05
C VAL A 40 -3.34 10.84 19.32
N PRO A 41 -4.31 10.61 20.23
CA PRO A 41 -4.96 9.31 20.32
C PRO A 41 -5.65 9.00 18.99
N PHE A 42 -5.61 7.75 18.53
CA PHE A 42 -6.15 7.25 17.24
C PHE A 42 -5.28 7.39 15.98
N THR A 43 -3.96 7.55 16.11
CA THR A 43 -3.01 7.62 14.97
C THR A 43 -3.19 6.49 13.94
N GLY A 44 -3.47 5.27 14.40
CA GLY A 44 -3.67 4.12 13.50
C GLY A 44 -4.89 4.25 12.59
N THR A 45 -6.01 4.78 13.09
CA THR A 45 -7.25 4.90 12.27
C THR A 45 -7.11 5.92 11.14
N THR A 46 -6.37 7.00 11.38
CA THR A 46 -6.08 8.03 10.37
C THR A 46 -5.16 7.48 9.29
N LEU A 47 -4.13 6.73 9.68
CA LEU A 47 -3.23 6.04 8.75
C LEU A 47 -4.00 5.05 7.88
N THR A 48 -4.89 4.25 8.48
CA THR A 48 -5.75 3.32 7.74
C THR A 48 -6.66 4.03 6.75
N ALA A 49 -7.32 5.12 7.14
CA ALA A 49 -8.16 5.88 6.22
C ALA A 49 -7.37 6.39 4.98
N VAL A 50 -6.15 6.89 5.21
CA VAL A 50 -5.27 7.37 4.12
C VAL A 50 -4.79 6.21 3.25
N GLY A 51 -4.42 5.07 3.84
CA GLY A 51 -3.99 3.87 3.13
C GLY A 51 -5.07 3.30 2.21
N VAL A 52 -6.30 3.14 2.73
CA VAL A 52 -7.46 2.70 1.95
C VAL A 52 -7.71 3.64 0.77
N CYS A 53 -7.75 4.96 1.01
CA CYS A 53 -7.96 5.93 -0.05
C CYS A 53 -6.90 5.83 -1.16
N LEU A 54 -5.64 5.62 -0.78
CA LEU A 54 -4.53 5.52 -1.73
C LEU A 54 -4.55 4.21 -2.52
N LEU A 55 -4.84 3.08 -1.86
CA LEU A 55 -4.99 1.79 -2.52
C LEU A 55 -6.17 1.77 -3.50
N VAL A 56 -7.31 2.36 -3.12
CA VAL A 56 -8.48 2.49 -4.00
C VAL A 56 -8.17 3.39 -5.19
N ALA A 57 -7.49 4.53 -4.98
CA ALA A 57 -7.06 5.40 -6.06
C ALA A 57 -6.07 4.68 -7.00
N GLY A 58 -5.10 3.94 -6.46
CA GLY A 58 -4.15 3.16 -7.24
C GLY A 58 -4.81 2.05 -8.07
N GLN A 59 -5.84 1.40 -7.52
CA GLN A 59 -6.61 0.39 -8.23
C GLN A 59 -7.53 0.98 -9.32
N TYR A 60 -7.87 2.27 -9.24
CA TYR A 60 -8.56 2.98 -10.33
C TYR A 60 -7.62 3.30 -11.49
N PHE A 61 -6.36 3.64 -11.20
CA PHE A 61 -5.34 3.88 -12.24
C PHE A 61 -4.89 2.59 -12.94
N TRP A 62 -4.75 1.48 -12.20
CA TRP A 62 -4.37 0.18 -12.75
C TRP A 62 -5.33 -0.93 -12.29
N PRO A 63 -6.34 -1.29 -13.10
CA PRO A 63 -7.32 -2.32 -12.78
C PRO A 63 -6.77 -3.75 -12.97
N ASP A 64 -5.50 -3.97 -12.66
CA ASP A 64 -4.85 -5.28 -12.75
C ASP A 64 -5.13 -6.12 -11.50
N ARG A 65 -5.43 -7.40 -11.71
CA ARG A 65 -5.79 -8.33 -10.63
C ARG A 65 -4.59 -8.54 -9.69
N GLY A 66 -4.77 -8.17 -8.43
CA GLY A 66 -3.81 -8.46 -7.34
C GLY A 66 -2.74 -7.39 -7.07
N ILE A 67 -2.89 -6.18 -7.62
CA ILE A 67 -1.97 -5.06 -7.30
C ILE A 67 -2.05 -4.67 -5.82
N ILE A 68 -3.24 -4.69 -5.22
CA ILE A 68 -3.49 -4.19 -3.86
C ILE A 68 -2.70 -4.98 -2.82
N TRP A 69 -2.78 -6.32 -2.83
CA TRP A 69 -2.04 -7.13 -1.85
C TRP A 69 -0.52 -7.02 -2.04
N ARG A 70 -0.03 -6.94 -3.28
CA ARG A 70 1.41 -6.78 -3.57
C ARG A 70 1.93 -5.42 -3.10
N ALA A 71 1.17 -4.35 -3.34
CA ALA A 71 1.49 -3.02 -2.86
C ALA A 71 1.53 -2.96 -1.33
N GLY A 72 0.59 -3.66 -0.66
CA GLY A 72 0.56 -3.78 0.80
C GLY A 72 1.75 -4.54 1.39
N VAL A 73 2.15 -5.65 0.77
CA VAL A 73 3.37 -6.38 1.17
C VAL A 73 4.60 -5.49 1.01
N ILE A 74 4.74 -4.78 -0.12
CA ILE A 74 5.87 -3.87 -0.36
C ILE A 74 5.87 -2.72 0.64
N CYS A 75 4.72 -2.13 0.93
CA CYS A 75 4.57 -1.08 1.94
C CYS A 75 5.00 -1.56 3.33
N ALA A 76 4.52 -2.73 3.76
CA ALA A 76 4.87 -3.32 5.05
C ALA A 76 6.37 -3.61 5.16
N LEU A 77 6.99 -4.11 4.08
CA LEU A 77 8.44 -4.32 4.02
C LEU A 77 9.22 -3.00 4.07
N MET A 78 8.79 -1.97 3.35
CA MET A 78 9.47 -0.67 3.40
C MET A 78 9.38 -0.01 4.78
N LYS A 79 8.25 -0.19 5.48
CA LYS A 79 8.07 0.32 6.84
C LYS A 79 8.85 -0.52 7.87
N SER A 80 9.03 -1.83 7.65
CA SER A 80 9.80 -2.72 8.55
C SER A 80 11.28 -2.38 8.59
N VAL A 81 11.81 -1.83 7.49
CA VAL A 81 13.21 -1.38 7.39
C VAL A 81 13.46 -0.13 8.25
N SER A 82 12.43 0.58 8.73
CA SER A 82 12.58 1.71 9.66
C SER A 82 12.82 1.20 11.09
N PRO A 83 14.02 1.34 11.67
CA PRO A 83 14.34 0.82 13.00
C PRO A 83 13.92 1.77 14.14
N SER A 84 13.06 2.77 13.85
CA SER A 84 12.85 3.91 14.75
C SER A 84 11.75 3.75 15.79
N ALA A 85 10.90 2.71 15.70
CA ALA A 85 10.01 2.34 16.80
C ALA A 85 9.49 0.92 16.58
N VAL A 86 9.68 0.05 17.56
CA VAL A 86 9.04 -1.28 17.65
C VAL A 86 7.54 -1.09 17.97
N LEU A 87 6.81 -0.41 17.08
CA LEU A 87 5.35 -0.33 17.10
C LEU A 87 4.86 -1.40 16.11
N LEU A 88 4.67 -2.62 16.61
CA LEU A 88 4.13 -3.73 15.81
C LEU A 88 2.68 -3.47 15.34
N GLY A 89 1.98 -2.51 15.98
CA GLY A 89 0.59 -2.14 15.66
C GLY A 89 0.38 -1.68 14.21
N PRO A 90 1.07 -0.61 13.74
CA PRO A 90 0.97 -0.14 12.36
C PRO A 90 1.27 -1.21 11.30
N MET A 91 2.24 -2.10 11.53
CA MET A 91 2.62 -3.12 10.55
C MET A 91 1.51 -4.17 10.36
N ILE A 92 0.90 -4.63 11.47
CA ILE A 92 -0.24 -5.54 11.44
C ILE A 92 -1.47 -4.85 10.83
N GLY A 93 -1.65 -3.56 11.11
CA GLY A 93 -2.69 -2.73 10.51
C GLY A 93 -2.61 -2.70 8.98
N ILE A 94 -1.47 -2.30 8.43
CA ILE A 94 -1.23 -2.21 6.97
C ILE A 94 -1.47 -3.55 6.27
N LEU A 95 -0.98 -4.65 6.85
CA LEU A 95 -1.16 -5.98 6.28
C LEU A 95 -2.62 -6.44 6.33
N THR A 96 -3.29 -6.22 7.48
CA THR A 96 -4.70 -6.61 7.66
C THR A 96 -5.60 -5.79 6.75
N GLU A 97 -5.35 -4.49 6.63
CA GLU A 97 -6.09 -3.58 5.75
C GLU A 97 -5.90 -3.96 4.29
N SER A 98 -4.66 -4.17 3.84
CA SER A 98 -4.38 -4.60 2.46
C SER A 98 -5.08 -5.91 2.11
N LEU A 99 -5.11 -6.85 3.06
CA LEU A 99 -5.78 -8.13 2.89
C LEU A 99 -7.30 -7.97 2.86
N MET A 100 -7.88 -7.20 3.79
CA MET A 100 -9.32 -6.91 3.80
C MET A 100 -9.76 -6.18 2.54
N LEU A 101 -8.98 -5.22 2.05
CA LEU A 101 -9.27 -4.46 0.85
C LEU A 101 -9.16 -5.33 -0.40
N GLN A 102 -8.16 -6.22 -0.45
CA GLN A 102 -8.04 -7.21 -1.52
C GLN A 102 -9.23 -8.18 -1.55
N LEU A 103 -9.72 -8.61 -0.39
CA LEU A 103 -10.92 -9.45 -0.27
C LEU A 103 -12.19 -8.66 -0.64
N ALA A 104 -12.32 -7.42 -0.19
CA ALA A 104 -13.46 -6.57 -0.51
C ALA A 104 -13.55 -6.30 -2.02
N VAL A 105 -12.43 -5.95 -2.66
CA VAL A 105 -12.34 -5.80 -4.12
C VAL A 105 -12.52 -7.15 -4.82
N GLY A 106 -12.01 -8.23 -4.26
CA GLY A 106 -12.21 -9.59 -4.78
C GLY A 106 -13.67 -10.03 -4.75
N ILE A 107 -14.45 -9.63 -3.75
CA ILE A 107 -15.86 -9.98 -3.60
C ILE A 107 -16.75 -9.00 -4.38
N LEU A 108 -16.51 -7.70 -4.26
CA LEU A 108 -17.31 -6.64 -4.89
C LEU A 108 -16.99 -6.46 -6.39
N GLY A 109 -15.73 -6.65 -6.78
CA GLY A 109 -15.29 -6.66 -8.17
C GLY A 109 -15.57 -7.97 -8.91
N ARG A 110 -15.95 -9.05 -8.20
CA ARG A 110 -16.50 -10.29 -8.78
C ARG A 110 -18.03 -10.28 -8.84
N ASN A 111 -18.65 -9.11 -8.94
CA ASN A 111 -19.95 -9.04 -9.58
C ASN A 111 -19.75 -8.92 -11.10
N PRO A 112 -19.72 -10.03 -11.88
CA PRO A 112 -19.76 -9.96 -13.34
C PRO A 112 -21.13 -9.49 -13.89
N LEU A 113 -22.03 -8.97 -13.04
CA LEU A 113 -23.32 -8.42 -13.44
C LEU A 113 -23.21 -6.91 -13.69
N GLY A 114 -22.29 -6.58 -14.60
CA GLY A 114 -22.17 -5.32 -15.32
C GLY A 114 -21.53 -5.63 -16.65
#